data_AF-A0A6N8J3M1-F1
#
_entry.id   AF-A0A6N8J3M1-F1
#
_cell.length_a   1.000
_cell.length_b   1.000
_cell.length_c   1.000
_cell.angle_alpha   90.00
_cell.angle_beta   90.00
_cell.angle_gamma   90.00
#
_symmetry.space_group_name_H-M   'P 1'
#
loop_
_entity.id
_entity.type
_entity.pdbx_description
1 polymer ?
#
loop_
_entity_poly.entity_id
_entity_poly.type
_entity_poly.pdbx_seq_one_letter_code
_entity_poly.pdbx_strand_id
1 'polypeptide(L)' 'MHAQITPFLLFNTEAEKAAHFYVSCGWLKDKYDLTWQVAHQMLPRLMNDPNSQKASAVMKAMMKMKKIIIKDIQEAYDKA' A
#
# COMPACT_ATOMS: atom_id res chain seq x y z
N MET A 1 18.20 -17.03 21.80
CA MET A 1 18.57 -15.96 20.85
C MET A 1 17.69 -16.12 19.62
N HIS A 2 16.73 -15.24 19.42
CA HIS A 2 15.99 -15.19 18.15
C HIS A 2 16.91 -14.55 17.12
N ALA A 3 17.36 -15.33 16.13
CA ALA A 3 18.11 -14.78 15.01
C ALA A 3 17.21 -13.76 14.29
N GLN A 4 17.62 -12.50 14.27
CA GLN A 4 17.00 -11.51 13.39
C GLN A 4 17.37 -11.89 11.97
N ILE A 5 16.45 -12.53 11.28
CA ILE A 5 16.51 -12.67 9.83
C ILE A 5 16.12 -11.30 9.27
N THR A 6 17.06 -10.61 8.63
CA THR A 6 16.76 -9.41 7.84
C THR A 6 16.51 -9.86 6.40
N PRO A 7 15.25 -10.00 5.95
CA PRO A 7 14.97 -10.39 4.58
C PRO A 7 15.40 -9.26 3.64
N PHE A 8 16.33 -9.54 2.74
CA PHE A 8 16.68 -8.67 1.64
C PHE A 8 15.67 -8.88 0.51
N LEU A 9 14.78 -7.91 0.30
CA LEU A 9 13.79 -7.93 -0.78
C LEU A 9 14.42 -7.42 -2.08
N LEU A 10 14.61 -8.30 -3.05
CA LEU A 10 14.88 -7.92 -4.43
C LEU A 10 13.55 -7.89 -5.18
N PHE A 11 13.03 -6.69 -5.48
CA PHE A 11 11.80 -6.54 -6.26
C PHE A 11 12.07 -6.88 -7.74
N ASN A 12 11.76 -8.12 -8.14
CA ASN A 12 11.44 -8.42 -9.53
C ASN A 12 9.93 -8.21 -9.75
N THR A 13 9.49 -8.13 -11.00
CA THR A 13 8.06 -8.00 -11.37
C THR A 13 7.20 -9.21 -10.94
N GLU A 14 7.79 -10.19 -10.27
CA GLU A 14 7.11 -11.40 -9.78
C GLU A 14 6.57 -11.25 -8.37
N ALA A 15 6.88 -10.17 -7.65
CA ALA A 15 6.28 -9.88 -6.34
C ALA A 15 4.74 -9.82 -6.42
N GLU A 16 4.19 -9.33 -7.53
CA GLU A 16 2.74 -9.38 -7.78
C GLU A 16 2.23 -10.81 -8.05
N LYS A 17 3.04 -11.69 -8.65
CA LYS A 17 2.69 -13.10 -8.89
C LYS A 17 2.75 -13.94 -7.61
N ALA A 18 3.66 -13.61 -6.69
CA ALA A 18 3.81 -14.27 -5.40
C ALA A 18 2.73 -13.86 -4.38
N ALA A 19 2.05 -12.73 -4.61
CA ALA A 19 0.94 -12.26 -3.80
C ALA A 19 -0.34 -13.06 -4.13
N HIS A 20 -0.50 -14.23 -3.50
CA HIS A 20 -1.68 -15.06 -3.66
C HIS A 20 -2.96 -14.48 -3.00
N PHE A 21 -2.83 -13.47 -2.12
CA PHE A 21 -3.97 -12.94 -1.37
C PHE A 21 -3.81 -11.44 -1.05
N TYR A 22 -4.63 -10.59 -1.66
CA TYR A 22 -4.78 -9.19 -1.27
C TYR A 22 -5.73 -9.09 -0.08
N VAL A 23 -5.22 -8.68 1.08
CA VAL A 23 -5.99 -8.55 2.32
C VAL A 23 -6.80 -7.26 2.31
N SER A 24 -6.16 -6.10 2.10
CA SER A 24 -6.76 -4.78 1.84
C SER A 24 -5.66 -3.70 1.75
N CYS A 25 -5.89 -2.52 1.16
CA CYS A 25 -4.98 -1.36 1.24
C CYS A 25 -3.50 -1.64 0.88
N GLY A 26 -3.25 -2.50 -0.11
CA GLY A 26 -1.89 -2.86 -0.53
C GLY A 26 -1.22 -3.94 0.33
N TRP A 27 -1.92 -4.49 1.33
CA TRP A 27 -1.43 -5.61 2.12
C TRP A 27 -1.60 -6.95 1.39
N LEU A 28 -0.54 -7.73 1.43
CA LEU A 28 -0.37 -9.02 0.77
C LEU A 28 0.04 -10.05 1.82
N LYS A 29 -0.43 -11.28 1.68
CA LYS A 29 0.13 -12.43 2.39
C LYS A 29 0.78 -13.37 1.40
N ASP A 30 2.03 -13.74 1.63
CA ASP A 30 2.75 -14.69 0.76
C ASP A 30 2.55 -16.14 1.22
N LYS A 31 3.11 -17.09 0.46
CA LYS A 31 3.02 -18.54 0.73
C LYS A 31 3.73 -19.01 2.00
N TYR A 32 4.49 -18.14 2.67
CA TYR A 32 5.22 -18.41 3.91
C TYR A 32 4.59 -17.70 5.12
N ASP A 33 3.33 -17.27 4.98
CA ASP A 33 2.59 -16.51 5.98
C ASP A 33 3.17 -15.12 6.31
N LEU A 34 4.11 -14.60 5.52
CA LEU A 34 4.63 -13.26 5.70
C LEU A 34 3.66 -12.23 5.15
N THR A 35 3.46 -11.15 5.92
CA THR A 35 2.57 -10.05 5.53
C THR A 35 3.39 -8.87 5.05
N TRP A 36 3.13 -8.45 3.82
CA TRP A 36 3.85 -7.37 3.14
C TRP A 36 2.88 -6.25 2.78
N GLN A 37 3.33 -5.00 2.77
CA GLN A 37 2.55 -3.89 2.24
C GLN A 37 3.26 -3.28 1.03
N VAL A 38 2.60 -3.31 -0.11
CA VAL A 38 3.03 -2.55 -1.29
C VAL A 38 2.39 -1.17 -1.20
N ALA A 39 3.21 -0.18 -0.82
CA ALA A 39 2.82 1.22 -0.71
C ALA A 39 3.69 2.10 -1.62
N HIS A 40 3.07 3.07 -2.29
CA HIS A 40 3.80 4.04 -3.10
C HIS A 40 4.38 5.15 -2.21
N GLN A 41 5.56 5.67 -2.56
CA GLN A 41 6.23 6.73 -1.80
C GLN A 41 5.40 8.03 -1.65
N MET A 42 4.43 8.25 -2.53
CA MET A 42 3.53 9.41 -2.45
C MET A 42 2.42 9.25 -1.42
N LEU A 43 2.04 8.04 -1.01
CA LEU A 43 0.94 7.83 -0.06
C LEU A 43 1.14 8.57 1.26
N PRO A 44 2.31 8.45 1.93
CA PRO A 44 2.57 9.16 3.17
C PRO A 44 2.48 10.68 3.02
N ARG A 45 2.82 11.22 1.84
CA ARG A 45 2.75 12.66 1.56
C ARG A 45 1.30 13.12 1.44
N LEU A 46 0.48 12.40 0.69
CA LEU A 46 -0.93 12.74 0.47
C LEU A 46 -1.78 12.53 1.73
N MET A 47 -1.45 11.54 2.57
CA MET A 47 -2.15 11.28 3.82
C MET A 47 -1.81 12.28 4.94
N ASN A 48 -0.58 12.81 4.95
CA ASN A 48 -0.12 13.81 5.93
C ASN A 48 -0.26 15.25 5.42
N ASP A 49 -1.09 15.47 4.39
CA ASP A 49 -1.35 16.80 3.88
C ASP A 49 -2.02 17.67 4.97
N PRO A 50 -1.60 18.94 5.15
CA PRO A 50 -2.22 19.84 6.12
C PRO A 50 -3.71 20.11 5.83
N ASN A 51 -4.16 19.92 4.59
CA ASN A 51 -5.57 19.96 4.24
C ASN A 51 -6.27 18.64 4.63
N SER A 52 -6.98 18.68 5.76
CA SER A 52 -7.70 17.54 6.31
C SER A 52 -8.79 16.97 5.40
N GLN A 53 -9.39 17.77 4.51
CA GLN A 53 -10.38 17.29 3.54
C GLN A 53 -9.73 16.42 2.46
N LYS A 54 -8.60 16.86 1.93
CA LYS A 54 -7.82 16.11 0.94
C LYS A 54 -7.24 14.82 1.51
N ALA A 55 -6.65 14.89 2.71
CA ALA A 55 -6.17 13.70 3.41
C ALA A 55 -7.31 12.70 3.69
N SER A 56 -8.49 13.16 4.09
CA SER A 56 -9.67 12.31 4.30
C SER A 56 -10.16 11.66 3.00
N ALA A 57 -10.12 12.38 1.87
CA ALA A 57 -10.50 11.85 0.57
C ALA A 57 -9.57 10.72 0.10
N VAL A 58 -8.26 10.91 0.28
CA VAL A 58 -7.23 9.88 0.03
C VAL A 58 -7.49 8.63 0.87
N MET A 59 -7.75 8.81 2.18
CA MET A 59 -8.06 7.70 3.08
C MET A 59 -9.33 6.94 2.69
N LYS A 60 -10.40 7.66 2.32
CA LYS A 60 -11.65 7.06 1.84
C LYS A 60 -11.48 6.30 0.54
N ALA A 61 -10.66 6.79 -0.38
CA ALA A 61 -10.34 6.09 -1.62
C ALA A 61 -9.54 4.82 -1.32
N MET A 62 -8.51 4.90 -0.48
CA MET A 62 -7.67 3.77 -0.09
C MET A 62 -8.48 2.65 0.58
N MET A 63 -9.41 2.98 1.49
CA MET A 63 -10.24 2.00 2.20
C MET A 63 -11.16 1.17 1.28
N LYS A 64 -11.43 1.65 0.06
CA LYS A 64 -12.23 0.92 -0.94
C LYS A 64 -11.39 0.00 -1.81
N MET A 65 -10.05 0.08 -1.70
CA MET A 65 -9.12 -0.59 -2.59
C MET A 65 -8.46 -1.78 -1.92
N LYS A 66 -8.40 -2.91 -2.64
CA LYS A 66 -7.55 -4.05 -2.25
C LYS A 66 -6.10 -3.84 -2.68
N LYS A 67 -5.90 -3.41 -3.93
CA LYS A 67 -4.62 -2.97 -4.50
C LYS A 67 -4.63 -1.45 -4.60
N ILE A 68 -3.56 -0.79 -4.17
CA ILE A 68 -3.46 0.66 -4.26
C ILE A 68 -3.22 1.07 -5.72
N ILE A 69 -4.14 1.88 -6.25
CA ILE A 69 -4.03 2.48 -7.58
C ILE A 69 -3.75 3.97 -7.39
N ILE A 70 -2.54 4.41 -7.71
CA ILE A 70 -2.09 5.79 -7.43
C ILE A 70 -2.85 6.84 -8.23
N LYS A 71 -3.25 6.50 -9.46
CA LYS A 71 -4.07 7.39 -10.28
C LYS A 71 -5.38 7.75 -9.56
N ASP A 72 -6.09 6.74 -9.06
CA ASP A 72 -7.37 6.92 -8.38
C ASP A 72 -7.21 7.66 -7.05
N ILE A 73 -6.11 7.41 -6.32
CA ILE A 73 -5.77 8.15 -5.09
C ILE A 73 -5.50 9.63 -5.39
N GLN A 74 -4.75 9.92 -6.45
CA GLN A 74 -4.46 11.31 -6.86
C GLN A 74 -5.73 12.02 -7.32
N GLU A 75 -6.57 11.36 -8.11
CA GLU A 75 -7.86 11.93 -8.52
C GLU A 75 -8.78 12.22 -7.33
N ALA A 76 -8.78 11.36 -6.30
CA ALA A 76 -9.53 11.60 -5.07
C ALA A 76 -8.98 12.79 -4.28
N TYR A 77 -7.67 12.99 -4.28
CA TYR A 77 -7.00 14.15 -3.68
C TYR A 77 -7.30 15.44 -4.44
N ASP A 78 -7.31 15.41 -5.78
CA ASP A 78 -7.54 16.58 -6.63
C ASP A 78 -9.01 17.04 -6.65
N LYS A 79 -9.95 16.11 -6.44
CA LYS A 79 -11.40 16.39 -6.38
C LYS A 79 -11.88 16.93 -5.02
N ALA A 80 -11.05 16.88 -3.99
CA ALA A 80 -11.35 17.29 -2.62
C ALA A 80 -10.84 18.70 -2.32
#